data_AF-A0ABF7QW02-F1
#
_entry.id   AF-A0ABF7QW02-F1
#
_cell.length_a   1.000
_cell.length_b   1.000
_cell.length_c   1.000
_cell.angle_alpha   90.00
_cell.angle_beta   90.00
_cell.angle_gamma   90.00
#
_symmetry.space_group_name_H-M   'P 1'
#
loop_
_entity.id
_entity.type
_entity.pdbx_description
1 polymer ?
#
loop_
_entity_poly.entity_id
_entity_poly.type
_entity_poly.pdbx_seq_one_letter_code
_entity_poly.pdbx_strand_id
1 'polypeptide(L)' 'MSRGAEEDNLIMSKAVRAWYRHCGVYWDDQASAFLCDAAIGLYNEGYRSVEEMATVLIGTIVGLVATRVNAPSSDSVH' A
#
# COMPACT_ATOMS: atom_id res chain seq x y z
N MET A 1 -15.10 21.61 11.52
CA MET A 1 -14.13 20.57 11.13
C MET A 1 -14.91 19.52 10.35
N SER A 2 -14.52 19.28 9.10
CA SER A 2 -15.34 18.58 8.12
C SER A 2 -15.33 17.07 8.39
N ARG A 3 -16.45 16.54 8.90
CA ARG A 3 -16.65 15.12 9.26
C ARG A 3 -16.21 14.14 8.16
N GLY A 4 -16.30 14.54 6.89
CA GLY A 4 -15.81 13.73 5.76
C GLY A 4 -14.31 13.43 5.83
N ALA A 5 -13.46 14.41 6.14
CA ALA A 5 -12.02 14.24 6.11
C ALA A 5 -11.51 13.21 7.14
N GLU A 6 -12.18 13.08 8.28
CA GLU A 6 -11.85 12.06 9.29
C GLU A 6 -12.19 10.65 8.79
N GLU A 7 -13.36 10.49 8.16
CA GLU A 7 -13.79 9.23 7.56
C GLU A 7 -12.86 8.82 6.41
N ASP A 8 -12.42 9.78 5.61
CA ASP A 8 -11.46 9.59 4.52
C ASP A 8 -10.09 9.11 5.05
N ASN A 9 -9.58 9.75 6.11
CA ASN A 9 -8.34 9.34 6.77
C ASN A 9 -8.43 7.93 7.36
N LEU A 10 -9.59 7.56 7.90
CA LEU A 10 -9.82 6.20 8.42
C LEU A 10 -9.82 5.17 7.30
N ILE A 11 -10.38 5.49 6.14
CA ILE A 11 -10.40 4.58 4.99
C ILE A 11 -8.97 4.31 4.52
N MET A 12 -8.19 5.37 4.30
CA MET A 12 -6.78 5.26 3.91
C MET A 12 -5.95 4.48 4.94
N SER A 13 -6.07 4.83 6.23
CA SER A 13 -5.32 4.17 7.31
C SER A 13 -5.65 2.67 7.43
N LYS A 14 -6.92 2.31 7.24
CA LYS A 14 -7.34 0.90 7.25
C LYS A 14 -6.80 0.13 6.04
N ALA A 15 -6.78 0.74 4.87
CA ALA A 15 -6.24 0.14 3.66
C ALA A 15 -4.73 -0.14 3.79
N VAL A 16 -3.96 0.83 4.30
CA VAL A 16 -2.52 0.67 4.57
C VAL A 16 -2.27 -0.44 5.58
N ARG A 17 -3.05 -0.51 6.66
CA ARG A 17 -2.92 -1.58 7.67
C ARG A 17 -3.26 -2.96 7.11
N ALA A 18 -4.28 -3.05 6.24
CA ALA A 18 -4.63 -4.28 5.55
C ALA A 18 -3.50 -4.75 4.63
N TRP A 19 -2.86 -3.82 3.92
CA TRP A 19 -1.69 -4.09 3.11
C TRP A 19 -0.52 -4.67 3.92
N TYR A 20 -0.16 -4.03 5.04
CA TYR A 20 0.89 -4.52 5.94
C TYR A 20 0.59 -5.92 6.48
N ARG A 21 -0.66 -6.18 6.87
CA ARG A 21 -1.09 -7.49 7.35
C ARG A 21 -1.04 -8.56 6.27
N HIS A 22 -1.30 -8.19 5.01
CA HIS A 22 -1.23 -9.12 3.89
C HIS A 22 0.21 -9.42 3.48
N CYS A 23 1.05 -8.39 3.41
CA CYS A 23 2.43 -8.51 2.95
C CYS A 23 3.36 -9.07 4.05
N GLY A 24 2.97 -8.98 5.33
CA GLY A 24 3.75 -9.48 6.46
C GLY A 24 5.10 -8.77 6.65
N VAL A 25 5.27 -7.61 6.05
CA VAL A 25 6.52 -6.84 6.08
C VAL A 25 6.64 -6.04 7.37
N TYR A 26 7.88 -5.76 7.77
CA TYR A 26 8.15 -4.87 8.89
C TYR A 26 7.72 -3.44 8.55
N TRP A 27 7.31 -2.69 9.58
CA TRP A 27 6.98 -1.28 9.42
C TRP A 27 8.16 -0.51 8.84
N ASP A 28 7.95 0.09 7.67
CA ASP A 28 8.94 0.87 6.98
C ASP A 28 8.37 2.25 6.67
N ASP A 29 9.11 3.29 7.07
CA ASP A 29 8.67 4.68 6.93
C ASP A 29 8.48 5.04 5.45
N GLN A 30 9.40 4.58 4.58
CA GLN A 30 9.34 4.81 3.14
C GLN A 30 8.15 4.09 2.49
N ALA A 31 7.88 2.84 2.87
CA ALA A 31 6.71 2.10 2.42
C ALA A 31 5.42 2.78 2.90
N SER A 32 5.39 3.26 4.15
CA SER A 32 4.22 3.96 4.69
C SER A 32 3.92 5.27 3.97
N ALA A 33 4.95 6.05 3.63
CA ALA A 33 4.81 7.28 2.84
C ALA A 33 4.30 6.98 1.42
N PHE A 34 4.85 5.96 0.76
CA PHE A 34 4.42 5.54 -0.57
C PHE A 34 2.98 4.99 -0.59
N LEU A 35 2.62 4.17 0.40
CA LEU A 35 1.27 3.65 0.59
C LEU A 35 0.26 4.78 0.84
N CYS A 36 0.65 5.81 1.58
CA CYS A 36 -0.18 6.97 1.85
C CYS A 36 -0.43 7.79 0.58
N ASP A 37 0.63 8.09 -0.20
CA ASP A 37 0.52 8.80 -1.48
C ASP A 37 -0.37 8.03 -2.48
N ALA A 38 -0.17 6.72 -2.61
CA ALA A 38 -1.00 5.87 -3.45
C ALA A 38 -2.47 5.82 -2.97
N ALA A 39 -2.72 5.75 -1.66
CA ALA A 39 -4.08 5.80 -1.12
C ALA A 39 -4.77 7.14 -1.40
N ILE A 40 -4.03 8.26 -1.33
CA ILE A 40 -4.53 9.59 -1.72
C ILE A 40 -4.85 9.62 -3.22
N GLY A 41 -3.98 9.07 -4.07
CA GLY A 41 -4.23 8.95 -5.51
C GLY A 41 -5.52 8.20 -5.83
N LEU A 42 -5.72 7.03 -5.20
CA LEU A 42 -6.94 6.22 -5.35
C LEU A 42 -8.17 6.98 -4.84
N TYR A 43 -8.04 7.72 -3.74
CA TYR A 43 -9.16 8.51 -3.24
C TYR A 43 -9.59 9.59 -4.24
N ASN A 44 -8.62 10.29 -4.85
CA ASN A 44 -8.89 11.29 -5.90
C ASN A 44 -9.48 10.67 -7.16
N GLU A 45 -9.17 9.41 -7.47
CA GLU A 45 -9.75 8.66 -8.58
C GLU A 45 -11.19 8.19 -8.30
N GLY A 46 -11.67 8.35 -7.05
CA GLY A 46 -13.05 8.07 -6.64
C GLY A 46 -13.22 6.81 -5.80
N TYR A 47 -12.14 6.10 -5.46
CA TYR A 47 -12.22 4.95 -4.57
C TYR A 47 -12.57 5.41 -3.15
N ARG A 48 -13.73 4.98 -2.65
CA ARG A 48 -14.23 5.28 -1.30
C ARG A 48 -14.29 4.05 -0.39
N SER A 49 -13.82 2.90 -0.88
CA SER A 49 -13.91 1.61 -0.20
C SER A 49 -12.54 1.15 0.29
N VAL A 50 -12.46 0.80 1.58
CA VAL A 50 -11.24 0.27 2.21
C VAL A 50 -10.75 -0.98 1.50
N GLU A 51 -11.67 -1.90 1.18
CA GLU A 51 -11.33 -3.19 0.58
C GLU A 51 -10.79 -3.03 -0.84
N GLU A 52 -11.39 -2.14 -1.64
CA GLU A 52 -10.91 -1.85 -2.98
C GLU A 52 -9.53 -1.16 -2.95
N MET A 53 -9.38 -0.13 -2.11
CA MET A 53 -8.09 0.52 -1.93
C MET A 53 -7.01 -0.47 -1.46
N ALA A 54 -7.31 -1.31 -0.47
CA ALA A 54 -6.38 -2.33 0.01
C ALA A 54 -6.02 -3.31 -1.11
N THR A 55 -7.00 -3.77 -1.91
CA THR A 55 -6.77 -4.69 -3.02
C THR A 55 -5.87 -4.08 -4.09
N VAL A 56 -6.11 -2.81 -4.46
CA VAL A 56 -5.29 -2.12 -5.45
C VAL A 56 -3.88 -1.84 -4.93
N LEU A 57 -3.75 -1.43 -3.66
CA LEU A 57 -2.44 -1.27 -3.01
C LEU A 57 -1.70 -2.60 -2.94
N ILE A 58 -2.39 -3.71 -2.61
CA ILE A 58 -1.81 -5.05 -2.56
C ILE A 58 -1.33 -5.42 -3.97
N GLY A 59 -2.19 -5.35 -4.99
CA GLY A 59 -1.81 -5.71 -6.36
C GLY A 59 -0.65 -4.88 -6.92
N THR A 60 -0.69 -3.57 -6.73
CA THR A 60 0.31 -2.64 -7.30
C THR A 60 1.64 -2.70 -6.56
N ILE A 61 1.60 -2.68 -5.23
CA ILE A 61 2.81 -2.51 -4.40
C ILE A 61 3.43 -3.85 -4.04
N VAL A 62 2.64 -4.92 -3.82
CA VAL A 62 3.20 -6.28 -3.72
C VAL A 62 3.82 -6.66 -5.06
N GLY A 63 3.27 -6.27 -6.21
CA GLY A 63 3.93 -6.47 -7.50
C GLY A 63 5.33 -5.85 -7.56
N LEU A 64 5.48 -4.63 -7.03
CA LEU A 64 6.76 -3.91 -6.98
C LEU A 64 7.76 -4.54 -6.00
N VAL A 65 7.29 -4.93 -4.81
CA VAL A 65 8.13 -5.61 -3.80
C VAL A 65 8.49 -7.02 -4.27
N ALA A 66 7.52 -7.80 -4.78
CA ALA A 66 7.72 -9.13 -5.35
C ALA A 66 8.74 -9.11 -6.49
N THR A 67 8.70 -8.09 -7.35
CA THR A 67 9.70 -7.90 -8.41
C THR A 67 11.08 -7.57 -7.82
N ARG A 68 11.15 -6.83 -6.71
CA ARG A 68 12.40 -6.51 -6.02
C ARG A 68 13.02 -7.73 -5.32
N VAL A 69 12.21 -8.63 -4.74
CA VAL A 69 12.70 -9.91 -4.16
C VAL A 69 12.97 -10.99 -5.21
N ASN A 70 12.32 -10.94 -6.38
CA ASN A 70 12.54 -11.90 -7.48
C ASN A 70 13.54 -11.41 -8.54
N ALA A 71 14.10 -10.21 -8.43
CA ALA A 71 15.34 -9.93 -9.14
C ALA A 71 16.40 -10.83 -8.47
N PRO A 72 16.89 -11.90 -9.13
CA PRO A 72 17.91 -12.71 -8.52
C PRO A 72 19.08 -11.77 -8.24
N SER A 73 19.47 -11.65 -6.96
CA SER A 73 20.87 -11.40 -6.68
C SER A 73 21.61 -12.54 -7.37
N SER A 74 22.06 -12.29 -8.59
CA SER A 74 22.99 -13.14 -9.32
C SER A 74 24.31 -13.11 -8.55
N ASP A 75 24.34 -13.81 -7.41
CA ASP A 75 25.58 -14.34 -6.88
C ASP A 75 25.84 -15.63 -7.67
N SER A 76 26.30 -15.42 -8.90
CA SER A 76 26.80 -16.50 -9.74
C SER A 76 28.15 -16.90 -9.18
N VAL A 77 28.16 -17.78 -8.18
CA VAL A 77 29.36 -18.51 -7.77
C VAL A 77 29.43 -19.82 -8.55
N HIS A 78 30.30 -19.84 -9.54
CA HIS A 78 30.91 -21.06 -10.06
C HIS A 78 32.40 -20.79 -10.25
#